data_AF-F9XXB4-F1
#
_entry.id   AF-F9XXB4-F1
#
_cell.length_a   1.000
_cell.length_b   1.000
_cell.length_c   1.000
_cell.angle_alpha   90.00
_cell.angle_beta   90.00
_cell.angle_gamma   90.00
#
_symmetry.space_group_name_H-M   'P 1'
#
loop_
_entity.id
_entity.type
_entity.pdbx_description
1 polymer ?
#
loop_
_entity_poly.entity_id
_entity_poly.type
_entity_poly.pdbx_seq_one_letter_code
_entity_poly.pdbx_strand_id
1 'polypeptide(L)'
;MEVLLANVDGTRNTKLVTQFADGNVSKIKTSTLFPSSWTDTQTMSAVWATGNSPALAPRSDGVSLRQTTVNGVEVIKVGDRVTASYPCGRDCTDPTKF
;
A
#
# COMPACT_ATOMS: atom_id res chain seq x y z
N MET A 1 -11.40 2.68 14.06
CA MET A 1 -10.61 1.73 13.26
C MET A 1 -10.54 0.43 14.04
N GLU A 2 -10.78 -0.69 13.38
CA GLU A 2 -10.70 -2.03 13.98
C GLU A 2 -9.65 -2.84 13.22
N VAL A 3 -8.74 -3.51 13.93
CA VAL A 3 -7.78 -4.45 13.31
C VAL A 3 -8.45 -5.81 13.19
N LEU A 4 -8.56 -6.32 11.96
CA LEU A 4 -9.14 -7.63 11.69
C LEU A 4 -8.11 -8.74 11.79
N LEU A 5 -6.91 -8.48 11.27
CA LEU A 5 -5.86 -9.48 11.13
C LEU A 5 -4.49 -8.80 11.20
N ALA A 6 -3.57 -9.43 11.93
CA ALA A 6 -2.14 -9.17 11.81
C ALA A 6 -1.53 -10.27 10.93
N ASN A 7 -0.95 -9.89 9.80
CA ASN A 7 -0.31 -10.81 8.87
C ASN A 7 1.06 -11.25 9.42
N VAL A 8 1.56 -12.39 8.94
CA VAL A 8 2.88 -12.93 9.36
C VAL A 8 4.03 -11.97 9.03
N ASP A 9 3.89 -11.15 7.98
CA ASP A 9 4.86 -10.11 7.61
C ASP A 9 4.74 -8.82 8.47
N GLY A 10 3.84 -8.81 9.45
CA GLY A 10 3.58 -7.69 10.34
C GLY A 10 2.59 -6.65 9.81
N THR A 11 2.21 -6.68 8.53
CA THR A 11 1.16 -5.80 8.00
C THR A 11 -0.18 -6.13 8.65
N ARG A 12 -1.12 -5.18 8.61
CA ARG A 12 -2.40 -5.32 9.33
C ARG A 12 -3.57 -5.01 8.42
N ASN A 13 -4.52 -5.92 8.33
CA ASN A 13 -5.77 -5.67 7.64
C ASN A 13 -6.74 -5.04 8.63
N THR A 14 -7.30 -3.90 8.27
CA THR A 14 -8.14 -3.08 9.16
C THR A 14 -9.45 -2.71 8.49
N LYS A 15 -10.53 -2.64 9.30
CA LYS A 15 -11.77 -1.98 8.91
C LYS A 15 -11.71 -0.52 9.28
N LEU A 16 -11.90 0.30 8.27
CA LEU A 16 -12.09 1.74 8.36
C LEU A 16 -13.59 2.01 8.27
N VAL A 17 -14.14 2.45 9.39
CA VAL A 17 -15.52 2.91 9.52
C VAL A 17 -15.49 4.17 10.38
N THR A 18 -16.26 5.17 9.98
CA THR A 18 -16.41 6.43 10.69
C THR A 18 -17.88 6.64 10.99
N GLN A 19 -18.19 6.88 12.26
CA GLN A 19 -19.47 7.43 12.66
C GLN A 19 -19.34 8.95 12.70
N PHE A 20 -20.20 9.64 11.97
CA PHE A 20 -20.22 11.10 11.90
C PHE A 20 -21.05 11.69 13.05
N ALA A 21 -20.87 12.97 13.32
CA ALA A 21 -21.52 13.66 14.43
C ALA A 21 -23.06 13.72 14.29
N ASP A 22 -23.58 13.58 13.07
CA ASP A 22 -25.02 13.51 12.75
C ASP A 22 -25.61 12.10 12.96
N GLY A 23 -24.81 11.14 13.44
CA GLY A 23 -25.23 9.76 13.66
C GLY A 23 -25.11 8.86 12.43
N ASN A 24 -24.81 9.40 11.24
CA ASN A 24 -24.61 8.59 10.04
C ASN A 24 -23.30 7.79 10.11
N VAL A 25 -23.26 6.64 9.46
CA VAL A 25 -22.08 5.76 9.40
C VAL A 25 -21.57 5.66 7.96
N SER A 26 -20.26 5.82 7.79
CA SER A 26 -19.60 5.66 6.49
C SER A 26 -19.73 4.21 5.98
N LYS A 27 -19.59 4.02 4.66
CA LYS A 27 -19.35 2.67 4.12
C LYS A 27 -18.09 2.08 4.77
N ILE A 28 -18.14 0.79 5.12
CA ILE A 28 -16.98 0.06 5.64
C ILE A 28 -15.99 -0.13 4.49
N LYS A 29 -14.73 0.25 4.72
CA LYS A 29 -13.61 -0.05 3.82
C LYS A 29 -12.61 -0.94 4.54
N THR A 30 -12.05 -1.90 3.81
CA THR A 30 -10.93 -2.70 4.30
C THR A 30 -9.65 -2.16 3.69
N SER A 31 -8.60 -2.03 4.49
CA SER A 31 -7.28 -1.61 4.02
C SER A 31 -6.19 -2.42 4.70
N THR A 32 -5.11 -2.68 3.98
CA THR A 32 -3.85 -3.16 4.53
C THR A 32 -3.04 -1.95 4.99
N LEU A 33 -2.48 -2.01 6.20
CA LEU A 33 -1.63 -1.00 6.79
C LEU A 33 -0.23 -1.58 7.04
N PHE A 34 0.76 -0.70 7.07
CA PHE A 34 2.12 -1.06 7.43
C PHE A 34 2.17 -1.65 8.85
N PRO A 35 3.22 -2.44 9.15
CA PRO A 35 3.45 -2.91 10.50
C PRO A 35 3.47 -1.75 11.48
N SER A 36 2.76 -1.88 12.60
CA SER A 36 2.74 -0.84 13.64
C SER A 36 4.10 -0.62 14.30
N SER A 37 5.04 -1.56 14.13
CA SER A 37 6.42 -1.47 14.59
C SER A 37 7.31 -0.62 13.68
N TRP A 38 6.85 -0.27 12.47
CA TRP A 38 7.63 0.57 11.58
C TRP A 38 7.51 2.05 11.96
N THR A 39 8.65 2.71 11.94
CA THR A 39 8.74 4.17 11.96
C THR A 39 8.38 4.76 10.60
N ASP A 40 8.03 6.04 10.58
CA ASP A 40 7.80 6.79 9.33
C ASP A 40 9.02 6.72 8.41
N THR A 41 10.23 6.81 8.97
CA THR A 41 11.50 6.70 8.23
C THR A 41 11.64 5.33 7.56
N GLN A 42 11.31 4.24 8.25
CA GLN A 42 11.34 2.89 7.66
C GLN A 42 10.31 2.75 6.54
N THR A 43 9.10 3.27 6.75
CA THR A 43 8.04 3.28 5.74
C THR A 43 8.49 4.03 4.49
N MET A 44 9.03 5.25 4.65
CA MET A 44 9.52 6.05 3.53
C MET A 44 10.71 5.42 2.84
N SER A 45 11.64 4.81 3.58
CA SER A 45 12.78 4.11 2.99
C SER A 45 12.35 2.94 2.11
N ALA A 46 11.35 2.17 2.55
CA ALA A 46 10.79 1.06 1.77
C ALA A 46 10.07 1.55 0.50
N VAL A 47 9.32 2.66 0.58
CA VAL A 47 8.68 3.30 -0.57
C VAL A 47 9.71 3.80 -1.57
N TRP A 48 10.78 4.47 -1.11
CA TRP A 48 11.86 4.95 -1.99
C TRP A 48 12.62 3.81 -2.67
N ALA A 49 12.98 2.78 -1.91
CA ALA A 49 13.66 1.60 -2.45
C ALA A 49 12.80 0.92 -3.54
N THR A 50 11.50 0.76 -3.28
CA THR A 50 10.54 0.21 -4.25
C THR A 50 10.34 1.14 -5.45
N GLY A 51 10.27 2.45 -5.24
CA GLY A 51 10.15 3.42 -6.33
C GLY A 51 11.39 3.48 -7.25
N ASN A 52 12.53 3.02 -6.77
CA ASN A 52 13.77 2.94 -7.54
C ASN A 52 14.05 1.54 -8.12
N SER A 53 13.16 0.57 -7.89
CA SER A 53 13.27 -0.75 -8.50
C SER A 53 12.82 -0.73 -9.97
N PRO A 54 13.12 -1.80 -10.75
CA PRO A 54 12.62 -1.93 -12.11
C PRO A 54 11.08 -1.89 -12.18
N ALA A 55 10.55 -1.34 -13.27
CA ALA A 55 9.12 -1.40 -13.54
C ALA A 55 8.67 -2.86 -13.74
N LEU A 56 7.61 -3.27 -13.05
CA LEU A 56 6.98 -4.57 -13.28
C LEU A 56 5.93 -4.48 -14.39
N ALA A 57 5.14 -3.42 -14.38
CA ALA A 57 4.13 -3.16 -15.42
C ALA A 57 4.17 -1.67 -15.82
N PRO A 58 4.99 -1.31 -16.83
CA PRO A 58 4.96 0.01 -17.43
C PRO A 58 3.82 0.13 -18.46
N ARG A 59 3.16 1.30 -18.50
CA ARG A 59 2.13 1.64 -19.48
C ARG A 59 2.62 2.75 -20.42
N SER A 60 2.00 2.88 -21.59
CA SER A 60 2.38 3.86 -22.62
C SER A 60 2.17 5.33 -22.20
N ASP A 61 1.34 5.58 -21.20
CA ASP A 61 1.10 6.91 -20.62
C ASP A 61 2.15 7.32 -19.57
N GLY A 62 3.23 6.54 -19.43
CA GLY A 62 4.34 6.84 -18.52
C GLY A 62 4.06 6.47 -17.06
N VAL A 63 2.94 5.81 -16.78
CA VAL A 63 2.62 5.26 -15.46
C VAL A 63 3.20 3.86 -15.32
N SER A 64 3.67 3.50 -14.13
CA SER A 64 4.23 2.17 -13.90
C SER A 64 4.03 1.66 -12.48
N LEU A 65 3.79 0.36 -12.36
CA LEU A 65 3.77 -0.40 -11.11
C LEU A 65 5.16 -0.91 -10.78
N ARG A 66 5.56 -0.77 -9.51
CA ARG A 66 6.77 -1.36 -8.92
C ARG A 66 6.40 -2.06 -7.63
N GLN A 67 7.01 -3.20 -7.37
CA GLN A 67 6.79 -3.94 -6.14
C GLN A 67 8.11 -4.48 -5.63
N THR A 68 8.23 -4.59 -4.31
CA THR A 68 9.34 -5.29 -3.68
C THR A 68 8.77 -6.38 -2.78
N THR A 69 9.23 -7.61 -2.99
CA THR A 69 8.81 -8.77 -2.18
C THR A 69 9.27 -8.64 -0.73
N VAL A 70 10.49 -8.12 -0.53
CA VAL A 70 10.96 -7.73 0.81
C VAL A 70 10.18 -6.50 1.24
N ASN A 71 9.57 -6.56 2.42
CA ASN A 71 8.74 -5.49 3.00
C ASN A 71 7.36 -5.27 2.34
N GLY A 72 7.02 -6.00 1.27
CA GLY A 72 5.66 -6.09 0.72
C GLY A 72 5.06 -4.74 0.37
N VAL A 73 5.82 -3.89 -0.33
CA VAL A 73 5.39 -2.54 -0.74
C VAL A 73 5.19 -2.50 -2.24
N GLU A 74 4.11 -1.87 -2.66
CA GLU A 74 3.87 -1.49 -4.05
C GLU A 74 3.84 0.02 -4.21
N VAL A 75 4.30 0.48 -5.37
CA VAL A 75 4.42 1.89 -5.72
C VAL A 75 3.91 2.11 -7.13
N ILE A 76 3.13 3.17 -7.31
CA ILE A 76 2.77 3.70 -8.62
C ILE A 76 3.62 4.95 -8.89
N LYS A 77 4.34 4.95 -10.01
CA LYS A 77 5.08 6.12 -10.50
C LYS A 77 4.47 6.68 -11.76
N VAL A 78 4.55 8.00 -11.89
CA VAL A 78 4.31 8.73 -13.14
C VAL A 78 5.61 9.45 -13.49
N GLY A 79 6.31 8.98 -14.53
CA GLY A 79 7.71 9.33 -14.75
C GLY A 79 8.55 9.01 -13.50
N ASP A 80 9.30 10.00 -12.99
CA ASP A 80 10.15 9.83 -11.80
C ASP A 80 9.43 10.05 -10.46
N ARG A 81 8.19 10.52 -10.48
CA ARG A 81 7.44 10.85 -9.27
C ARG A 81 6.67 9.62 -8.76
N VAL A 82 6.90 9.26 -7.50
CA VAL A 82 6.00 8.37 -6.75
C VAL A 82 4.70 9.12 -6.46
N THR A 83 3.57 8.60 -6.96
CA THR A 83 2.25 9.23 -6.76
C THR A 83 1.39 8.48 -5.75
N ALA A 84 1.66 7.19 -5.56
CA ALA A 84 1.00 6.37 -4.56
C ALA A 84 1.90 5.23 -4.09
N SER A 85 1.70 4.80 -2.86
CA SER A 85 2.39 3.65 -2.29
C SER A 85 1.52 2.96 -1.25
N TYR A 86 1.52 1.63 -1.25
CA TYR A 86 0.71 0.83 -0.33
C TYR A 86 1.49 -0.40 0.15
N PRO A 87 1.30 -0.82 1.42
CA PRO A 87 1.69 -2.15 1.84
C PRO A 87 0.70 -3.15 1.25
N CYS A 88 1.18 -4.09 0.46
CA CYS A 88 0.34 -5.15 -0.08
C CYS A 88 0.25 -6.38 0.84
N GLY A 89 1.14 -6.48 1.84
CA GLY A 89 1.23 -7.66 2.70
C GLY A 89 1.58 -8.90 1.87
N ARG A 90 0.55 -9.66 1.48
CA ARG A 90 0.68 -10.85 0.63
C ARG A 90 -0.14 -10.83 -0.66
N ASP A 91 -0.92 -9.78 -0.88
CA ASP A 91 -1.86 -9.68 -1.99
C ASP A 91 -1.53 -8.44 -2.84
N CYS A 92 -0.28 -8.39 -3.32
CA CYS A 92 0.17 -7.30 -4.18
C CYS A 92 -0.54 -7.38 -5.53
N THR A 93 -0.74 -6.23 -6.16
CA THR A 93 -1.39 -6.15 -7.47
C THR A 93 -0.75 -7.11 -8.46
N ASP A 94 -1.56 -7.96 -9.10
CA ASP A 94 -1.12 -8.78 -10.21
C ASP A 94 -0.66 -7.86 -11.35
N PRO A 95 0.64 -7.87 -11.74
CA PRO A 95 1.16 -6.95 -12.75
C PRO A 95 0.49 -7.10 -14.12
N THR A 96 -0.15 -8.24 -14.40
CA THR A 96 -0.89 -8.46 -15.66
C THR A 96 -2.24 -7.76 -15.70
N LYS A 97 -2.71 -7.24 -14.57
CA LYS A 97 -3.99 -6.52 -14.42
C LYS A 97 -3.79 -5.01 -14.22
N PHE A 98 -2.56 -4.53 -14.29
CA PHE A 98 -2.18 -3.14 -14.08
C PHE A 98 -2.24 -2.30 -15.38
#